data_AF-A0A926SU12-F1
#
_entry.id   AF-A0A926SU12-F1
#
_cell.length_a   1.000
_cell.length_b   1.000
_cell.length_c   1.000
_cell.angle_alpha   90.00
_cell.angle_beta   90.00
_cell.angle_gamma   90.00
#
_symmetry.space_group_name_H-M   'P 1'
#
loop_
_entity.id
_entity.type
_entity.pdbx_description
1 polymer ?
#
loop_
_entity_poly.entity_id
_entity_poly.type
_entity_poly.pdbx_seq_one_letter_code
_entity_poly.pdbx_strand_id
1 'polypeptide(L)'
;MKKNLIKGTGIVSFGVVAIGILATNWLPVFAQSSSAPTKQTKQAISSLPNGNYFYGSSRLPYKSGGDYVIFRKTGGTITGMKYPVPGEPTCFKGTASRTTITNVTVQYVPLGESNAQGNFVPRNPLNLSSYYKLKFDQAPNFAKKGLQGCVQVFANKK
;
A
#
# COMPACT_ATOMS: atom_id res chain seq x y z
N MET A 1 -53.15 -5.41 -24.86
CA MET A 1 -52.14 -4.34 -24.67
C MET A 1 -51.95 -4.09 -23.16
N LYS A 2 -50.68 -4.06 -22.72
CA LYS A 2 -50.05 -3.40 -21.54
C LYS A 2 -50.87 -3.21 -20.23
N LYS A 3 -50.59 -4.00 -19.17
CA LYS A 3 -49.70 -3.75 -17.97
C LYS A 3 -50.33 -2.84 -16.88
N ASN A 4 -50.82 -3.39 -15.76
CA ASN A 4 -50.14 -3.74 -14.47
C ASN A 4 -49.80 -2.56 -13.55
N LEU A 5 -50.35 -2.54 -12.31
CA LEU A 5 -49.58 -2.42 -11.05
C LEU A 5 -50.49 -2.65 -9.81
N ILE A 6 -50.18 -3.63 -8.96
CA ILE A 6 -50.80 -3.85 -7.64
C ILE A 6 -49.73 -3.60 -6.58
N LYS A 7 -50.02 -2.73 -5.61
CA LYS A 7 -49.27 -2.57 -4.35
C LYS A 7 -50.16 -3.10 -3.21
N GLY A 8 -49.62 -3.94 -2.34
CA GLY A 8 -50.34 -4.43 -1.17
C GLY A 8 -49.46 -5.22 -0.20
N THR A 9 -48.94 -4.47 0.77
CA THR A 9 -48.41 -4.78 2.12
C THR A 9 -48.56 -6.22 2.66
N GLY A 10 -47.44 -6.78 3.17
CA GLY A 10 -47.43 -8.00 3.98
C GLY A 10 -46.58 -7.79 5.24
N ILE A 11 -47.20 -8.01 6.41
CA ILE A 11 -46.67 -7.77 7.76
C ILE A 11 -46.05 -9.08 8.28
N VAL A 12 -44.95 -8.94 9.04
CA VAL A 12 -44.13 -10.00 9.62
C VAL A 12 -44.72 -10.49 10.94
N SER A 13 -44.83 -11.80 11.16
CA SER A 13 -44.87 -12.38 12.52
C SER A 13 -44.65 -13.90 12.51
N PHE A 14 -43.57 -14.36 13.15
CA PHE A 14 -43.35 -15.70 13.72
C PHE A 14 -42.28 -15.47 14.82
N GLY A 15 -42.49 -15.66 16.12
CA GLY A 15 -43.00 -16.84 16.81
C GLY A 15 -41.86 -17.31 17.73
N VAL A 16 -41.90 -16.97 19.02
CA VAL A 16 -40.84 -17.31 20.00
C VAL A 16 -41.15 -18.67 20.60
N VAL A 17 -40.22 -19.62 20.49
CA VAL A 17 -40.28 -20.90 21.23
C VAL A 17 -39.06 -20.96 22.14
N ALA A 18 -39.32 -21.03 23.45
CA ALA A 18 -38.32 -21.28 24.48
C ALA A 18 -38.16 -22.79 24.68
N ILE A 19 -36.91 -23.27 24.79
CA ILE A 19 -36.56 -24.66 25.15
C ILE A 19 -35.58 -24.60 26.32
N GLY A 20 -35.84 -25.43 27.33
CA GLY A 20 -35.20 -25.44 28.65
C GLY A 20 -33.80 -26.07 28.74
N ILE A 21 -33.25 -26.00 29.95
CA ILE A 21 -31.85 -26.12 30.37
C ILE A 21 -31.55 -27.52 30.92
N LEU A 22 -30.37 -28.11 30.65
CA LEU A 22 -29.73 -29.13 31.52
C LEU A 22 -28.18 -29.00 31.54
N ALA A 23 -27.68 -28.64 32.71
CA ALA A 23 -26.47 -29.10 33.45
C ALA A 23 -25.02 -29.12 32.85
N THR A 24 -24.15 -28.32 33.50
CA THR A 24 -22.78 -28.59 34.02
C THR A 24 -21.68 -29.25 33.15
N ASN A 25 -20.82 -28.42 32.55
CA ASN A 25 -19.34 -28.35 32.75
C ASN A 25 -18.66 -27.51 31.65
N TRP A 26 -18.98 -26.22 31.63
CA TRP A 26 -18.31 -25.20 30.83
C TRP A 26 -16.88 -24.91 31.31
N LEU A 27 -15.92 -25.72 30.88
CA LEU A 27 -14.56 -25.21 30.73
C LEU A 27 -14.59 -24.17 29.59
N PRO A 28 -14.12 -22.93 29.80
CA PRO A 28 -13.91 -22.03 28.67
C PRO A 28 -12.82 -22.66 27.80
N VAL A 29 -13.23 -23.22 26.66
CA VAL A 29 -12.31 -23.48 25.56
C VAL A 29 -11.82 -22.11 25.14
N PHE A 30 -10.67 -21.70 25.69
CA PHE A 30 -9.87 -20.63 25.13
C PHE A 30 -9.51 -21.10 23.73
N ALA A 31 -10.30 -20.69 22.75
CA ALA A 31 -9.88 -20.67 21.36
C ALA A 31 -8.64 -19.78 21.33
N GLN A 32 -7.47 -20.38 21.53
CA GLN A 32 -6.19 -19.78 21.19
C GLN A 32 -6.26 -19.53 19.70
N SER A 33 -6.75 -18.34 19.34
CA SER A 33 -6.40 -17.66 18.10
C SER A 33 -4.89 -17.42 18.16
N SER A 34 -4.15 -18.50 18.00
CA SER A 34 -2.75 -18.51 17.64
C SER A 34 -2.71 -18.01 16.21
N SER A 35 -2.90 -16.71 16.04
CA SER A 35 -2.45 -16.00 14.85
C SER A 35 -0.93 -16.06 14.87
N ALA A 36 -0.38 -17.23 14.54
CA ALA A 36 1.01 -17.36 14.16
C ALA A 36 1.26 -16.26 13.13
N PRO A 37 2.31 -15.44 13.28
CA PRO A 37 2.62 -14.41 12.31
C PRO A 37 2.90 -15.11 10.99
N THR A 38 1.89 -15.15 10.12
CA THR A 38 2.02 -15.67 8.77
C THR A 38 3.12 -14.85 8.13
N LYS A 39 4.21 -15.52 7.74
CA LYS A 39 5.24 -14.95 6.88
C LYS A 39 4.49 -14.35 5.71
N GLN A 40 4.35 -13.02 5.71
CA GLN A 40 3.66 -12.28 4.68
C GLN A 40 4.39 -12.60 3.38
N THR A 41 3.85 -13.52 2.58
CA THR A 41 4.46 -13.96 1.33
C THR A 41 4.71 -12.70 0.53
N LYS A 42 5.99 -12.36 0.29
CA LYS A 42 6.37 -11.11 -0.37
C LYS A 42 5.83 -11.17 -1.78
N GLN A 43 4.64 -10.58 -1.97
CA GLN A 43 3.98 -10.48 -3.25
C GLN A 43 4.94 -9.81 -4.23
N ALA A 44 5.08 -10.39 -5.41
CA ALA A 44 5.95 -9.83 -6.43
C ALA A 44 5.45 -8.44 -6.85
N ILE A 45 6.34 -7.45 -6.89
CA ILE A 45 6.07 -6.09 -7.35
C ILE A 45 5.52 -6.10 -8.78
N SER A 46 6.05 -6.99 -9.64
CA SER A 46 5.59 -7.14 -11.02
C SER A 46 4.11 -7.56 -11.11
N SER A 47 3.60 -8.34 -10.16
CA SER A 47 2.20 -8.79 -10.12
C SER A 47 1.27 -7.83 -9.36
N LEU A 48 1.78 -6.73 -8.82
CA LEU A 48 0.94 -5.71 -8.20
C LEU A 48 0.06 -5.02 -9.25
N PRO A 49 -1.22 -4.73 -8.94
CA PRO A 49 -2.05 -3.91 -9.82
C PRO A 49 -1.51 -2.48 -9.91
N ASN A 50 -2.04 -1.69 -10.83
CA ASN A 50 -1.78 -0.26 -10.86
C ASN A 50 -2.25 0.38 -9.55
N GLY A 51 -1.46 1.30 -9.00
CA GLY A 51 -1.80 1.92 -7.71
C GLY A 51 -0.59 2.51 -7.01
N ASN A 52 -0.83 3.01 -5.80
CA ASN A 52 0.20 3.59 -4.95
C ASN A 52 0.59 2.62 -3.83
N TYR A 53 1.87 2.59 -3.51
CA TYR A 53 2.45 1.64 -2.58
C TYR A 53 3.43 2.32 -1.64
N PHE A 54 3.51 1.81 -0.42
CA PHE A 54 4.41 2.30 0.61
C PHE A 54 5.15 1.13 1.25
N TYR A 55 6.47 1.23 1.27
CA TYR A 55 7.38 0.24 1.84
C TYR A 55 8.35 0.92 2.80
N GLY A 56 8.71 0.24 3.88
CA GLY A 56 9.69 0.74 4.85
C GLY A 56 10.62 -0.34 5.37
N SER A 57 11.83 0.03 5.78
CA SER A 57 12.75 -0.86 6.50
C SER A 57 12.23 -1.24 7.91
N SER A 58 11.20 -0.52 8.38
CA SER A 58 10.50 -0.76 9.65
C SER A 58 8.98 -0.81 9.43
N ARG A 59 8.26 -1.49 10.33
CA ARG A 59 6.78 -1.49 10.39
C ARG A 59 6.20 -0.15 10.85
N LEU A 60 7.02 0.67 11.51
CA LEU A 60 6.64 2.03 11.90
C LEU A 60 6.83 2.95 10.69
N PRO A 61 5.84 3.78 10.32
CA PRO A 61 5.85 4.58 9.09
C PRO A 61 6.84 5.76 9.09
N TYR A 62 7.48 6.04 10.23
CA TYR A 62 8.47 7.11 10.38
C TYR A 62 9.37 6.85 11.60
N LYS A 63 10.26 5.87 11.49
CA LYS A 63 11.25 5.51 12.51
C LYS A 63 12.56 6.22 12.19
N SER A 64 13.19 6.82 13.20
CA SER A 64 14.57 7.33 13.07
C SER A 64 15.54 6.21 12.66
N GLY A 65 16.47 6.51 11.75
CA GLY A 65 17.32 5.56 11.04
C GLY A 65 16.59 4.71 10.00
N GLY A 66 15.31 4.99 9.74
CA GLY A 66 14.49 4.26 8.79
C GLY A 66 14.75 4.68 7.34
N ASP A 67 14.45 3.77 6.42
CA ASP A 67 14.51 4.01 4.97
C ASP A 67 13.19 3.58 4.36
N TYR A 68 12.62 4.46 3.53
CA TYR A 68 11.25 4.32 3.07
C TYR A 68 11.15 4.57 1.57
N VAL A 69 10.24 3.85 0.93
CA VAL A 69 9.98 3.91 -0.50
C VAL A 69 8.49 4.06 -0.71
N ILE A 70 8.09 5.14 -1.35
CA ILE A 70 6.72 5.39 -1.75
C ILE A 70 6.67 5.51 -3.27
N PHE A 71 5.77 4.79 -3.93
CA PHE A 71 5.74 4.79 -5.40
C PHE A 71 4.36 4.55 -5.98
N ARG A 72 4.19 4.98 -7.22
CA ARG A 72 3.05 4.65 -8.09
C ARG A 72 3.50 3.64 -9.14
N LYS A 73 2.74 2.55 -9.29
CA LYS A 73 2.88 1.58 -10.38
C LYS A 73 1.84 1.88 -11.46
N THR A 74 2.27 1.93 -12.71
CA THR A 74 1.42 2.07 -13.89
C THR A 74 1.95 1.14 -14.98
N GLY A 75 1.26 0.02 -15.20
CA GLY A 75 1.75 -1.08 -16.03
C GLY A 75 3.03 -1.67 -15.45
N GLY A 76 4.07 -1.80 -16.28
CA GLY A 76 5.41 -2.22 -15.86
C GLY A 76 6.27 -1.10 -15.26
N THR A 77 5.84 0.16 -15.35
CA THR A 77 6.62 1.32 -14.90
C THR A 77 6.33 1.65 -13.43
N ILE A 78 7.39 2.01 -12.70
CA ILE A 78 7.31 2.54 -11.34
C ILE A 78 7.93 3.92 -11.31
N THR A 79 7.19 4.89 -10.75
CA THR A 79 7.72 6.22 -10.42
C THR A 79 7.48 6.47 -8.94
N GLY A 80 8.50 6.92 -8.22
CA GLY A 80 8.39 7.07 -6.78
C GLY A 80 9.45 7.97 -6.17
N MET A 81 9.47 7.94 -4.85
CA MET A 81 10.38 8.65 -4.01
C MET A 81 10.95 7.69 -2.96
N LYS A 82 12.26 7.73 -2.79
CA LYS A 82 12.94 7.08 -1.68
C LYS A 82 13.34 8.15 -0.67
N TYR A 83 13.18 7.92 0.62
CA TYR A 83 13.59 8.88 1.64
C TYR A 83 14.09 8.19 2.92
N PRO A 84 15.28 8.54 3.40
CA PRO A 84 15.76 8.16 4.73
C PRO A 84 15.17 9.09 5.81
N VAL A 85 15.19 8.64 7.06
CA VAL A 85 14.79 9.45 8.22
C VAL A 85 15.94 9.48 9.23
N PRO A 86 16.62 10.60 9.46
CA PRO A 86 16.54 11.85 8.69
C PRO A 86 17.24 11.73 7.32
N GLY A 87 16.99 12.70 6.45
CA GLY A 87 17.76 12.92 5.22
C GLY A 87 16.88 13.30 4.04
N GLU A 88 17.52 13.45 2.88
CA GLU A 88 16.89 14.06 1.72
C GLU A 88 16.23 13.00 0.83
N PRO A 89 14.98 13.25 0.39
CA PRO A 89 14.32 12.36 -0.53
C PRO A 89 14.95 12.41 -1.91
N THR A 90 14.79 11.32 -2.66
CA THR A 90 15.25 11.21 -4.04
C THR A 90 14.12 10.64 -4.88
N CYS A 91 13.78 11.33 -5.98
CA CYS A 91 12.83 10.81 -6.95
C CYS A 91 13.49 9.74 -7.82
N PHE A 92 12.72 8.71 -8.16
CA PHE A 92 13.19 7.65 -9.05
C PHE A 92 12.11 7.19 -10.02
N LYS A 93 12.54 6.65 -11.15
CA LYS A 93 11.72 5.91 -12.12
C LYS A 93 12.44 4.64 -12.51
N GLY A 94 11.70 3.56 -12.71
CA GLY A 94 12.25 2.28 -13.16
C GLY A 94 11.16 1.30 -13.58
N THR A 95 11.52 0.02 -13.67
CA THR A 95 10.63 -1.06 -14.12
C THR A 95 10.39 -2.06 -12.99
N ALA A 96 9.14 -2.49 -12.84
CA ALA A 96 8.76 -3.51 -11.88
C ALA A 96 9.36 -4.88 -12.26
N SER A 97 10.16 -5.45 -11.37
CA SER A 97 10.61 -6.85 -11.41
C SER A 97 10.32 -7.51 -10.06
N ARG A 98 10.30 -8.85 -10.01
CA ARG A 98 9.78 -9.69 -8.92
C ARG A 98 9.77 -9.02 -7.54
N THR A 99 10.90 -8.75 -6.93
CA THR A 99 10.97 -7.97 -5.66
C THR A 99 11.88 -6.75 -5.80
N THR A 100 12.16 -6.33 -7.02
CA THR A 100 13.19 -5.35 -7.34
C THR A 100 12.68 -4.36 -8.37
N ILE A 101 13.02 -3.09 -8.22
CA ILE A 101 12.84 -2.08 -9.27
C ILE A 101 14.13 -2.01 -10.05
N THR A 102 14.09 -2.35 -11.34
CA THR A 102 15.26 -2.36 -12.22
C THR A 102 15.29 -1.13 -13.12
N ASN A 103 16.40 -0.91 -13.82
CA ASN A 103 16.60 0.23 -14.73
C ASN A 103 16.29 1.57 -14.04
N VAL A 104 16.77 1.71 -12.81
CA VAL A 104 16.43 2.85 -11.96
C VAL A 104 17.19 4.06 -12.46
N THR A 105 16.44 5.12 -12.74
CA THR A 105 16.97 6.46 -12.95
C THR A 105 16.51 7.33 -11.80
N VAL A 106 17.43 8.11 -11.23
CA VAL A 106 17.12 9.04 -10.14
C VAL A 106 17.27 10.47 -10.58
N GLN A 107 16.49 11.33 -9.94
CA GLN A 107 16.68 12.76 -9.97
C GLN A 107 16.56 13.28 -8.55
N TYR A 108 17.52 14.12 -8.17
CA TYR A 108 17.44 14.86 -6.92
C TYR A 108 16.44 16.02 -7.13
N VAL A 109 15.42 16.06 -6.29
CA VAL A 109 14.33 17.03 -6.36
C VAL A 109 14.12 17.56 -4.95
N PRO A 110 14.31 18.87 -4.71
CA PRO A 110 14.00 19.46 -3.43
C PRO A 110 12.53 19.19 -3.04
N LEU A 111 12.27 18.99 -1.75
CA LEU A 111 10.92 18.71 -1.27
C LEU A 111 9.93 19.80 -1.68
N GLY A 112 8.87 19.40 -2.38
CA GLY A 112 7.81 20.31 -2.81
C GLY A 112 8.01 20.91 -4.19
N GLU A 113 9.10 20.61 -4.88
CA GLU A 113 9.31 21.06 -6.26
C GLU A 113 8.83 20.02 -7.28
N SER A 114 8.01 20.48 -8.23
CA SER A 114 7.50 19.66 -9.33
C SER A 114 8.22 19.92 -10.66
N ASN A 115 9.01 20.98 -10.72
CA ASN A 115 9.67 21.48 -11.93
C ASN A 115 11.19 21.42 -11.84
N ALA A 116 11.73 20.60 -10.93
CA ALA A 116 13.16 20.45 -10.80
C ALA A 116 13.77 20.02 -12.14
N GLN A 117 14.69 20.85 -12.64
CA GLN A 117 15.51 20.57 -13.81
C GLN A 117 16.83 20.00 -13.29
N GLY A 118 17.23 18.84 -13.81
CA GLY A 118 18.44 18.20 -13.33
C GLY A 118 18.80 16.97 -14.14
N ASN A 119 20.01 16.49 -13.92
CA ASN A 119 20.51 15.30 -14.61
C ASN A 119 19.86 14.04 -14.04
N PHE A 120 19.34 13.23 -14.95
CA PHE A 120 18.81 11.92 -14.67
C PHE A 120 19.97 10.92 -14.61
N VAL A 121 20.26 10.40 -13.43
CA VAL A 121 21.43 9.52 -13.22
C VAL A 121 20.97 8.07 -13.08
N PRO A 122 21.53 7.12 -13.86
CA PRO A 122 21.30 5.70 -13.63
C PRO A 122 21.76 5.27 -12.23
N ARG A 123 21.02 4.36 -11.61
CA ARG A 123 21.33 3.81 -10.29
C ARG A 123 21.11 2.30 -10.26
N ASN A 124 21.70 1.69 -9.24
CA ASN A 124 21.51 0.28 -8.94
C ASN A 124 20.02 -0.04 -8.72
N PRO A 125 19.61 -1.29 -9.01
CA PRO A 125 18.26 -1.73 -8.75
C PRO A 125 17.86 -1.57 -7.28
N LEU A 126 16.60 -1.19 -7.04
CA LEU A 126 16.06 -1.04 -5.69
C LEU A 126 15.40 -2.33 -5.25
N ASN A 127 16.00 -3.05 -4.31
CA ASN A 127 15.48 -4.32 -3.80
C ASN A 127 14.50 -4.08 -2.62
N LEU A 128 13.25 -4.52 -2.78
CA LEU A 128 12.18 -4.44 -1.77
C LEU A 128 11.83 -5.82 -1.16
N SER A 129 12.67 -6.86 -1.37
CA SER A 129 12.90 -7.83 -0.29
C SER A 129 13.48 -7.06 0.92
N SER A 130 13.82 -7.58 2.08
CA SER A 130 14.05 -6.77 3.32
C SER A 130 13.00 -5.71 3.79
N TYR A 131 12.27 -4.99 2.93
CA TYR A 131 11.26 -3.99 3.29
C TYR A 131 9.93 -4.64 3.68
N TYR A 132 9.20 -3.96 4.55
CA TYR A 132 7.82 -4.25 4.91
C TYR A 132 6.88 -3.45 4.02
N LYS A 133 5.84 -4.10 3.48
CA LYS A 133 4.72 -3.39 2.84
C LYS A 133 3.87 -2.74 3.94
N LEU A 134 3.75 -1.43 3.88
CA LEU A 134 2.95 -0.62 4.80
C LEU A 134 1.64 -0.22 4.12
N LYS A 135 0.65 0.21 4.91
CA LYS A 135 -0.56 0.80 4.32
C LYS A 135 -0.21 2.16 3.74
N PHE A 136 -0.65 2.44 2.51
CA PHE A 136 -0.36 3.73 1.87
C PHE A 136 -0.85 4.92 2.71
N ASP A 137 -1.97 4.74 3.40
CA ASP A 137 -2.61 5.74 4.25
C ASP A 137 -1.71 6.15 5.42
N GLN A 138 -0.83 5.25 5.87
CA GLN A 138 0.16 5.49 6.94
C GLN A 138 1.35 6.34 6.47
N ALA A 139 1.53 6.53 5.16
CA ALA A 139 2.61 7.38 4.67
C ALA A 139 2.40 8.84 5.14
N PRO A 140 3.45 9.52 5.61
CA PRO A 140 3.36 10.90 6.03
C PRO A 140 2.98 11.82 4.86
N ASN A 141 2.33 12.95 5.16
CA ASN A 141 1.80 13.85 4.13
C ASN A 141 2.88 14.40 3.20
N PHE A 142 4.09 14.68 3.71
CA PHE A 142 5.20 15.11 2.86
C PHE A 142 5.58 14.04 1.84
N ALA A 143 5.53 12.75 2.21
CA ALA A 143 5.87 11.65 1.31
C ALA A 143 4.82 11.45 0.22
N LYS A 144 3.53 11.61 0.56
CA LYS A 144 2.43 11.60 -0.42
C LYS A 144 2.54 12.76 -1.41
N LYS A 145 2.84 13.98 -0.93
CA LYS A 145 3.10 15.15 -1.79
C LYS A 145 4.36 14.97 -2.64
N GLY A 146 5.44 14.47 -2.05
CA GLY A 146 6.69 14.17 -2.74
C GLY A 146 6.51 13.15 -3.87
N LEU A 147 5.69 12.11 -3.66
CA LEU A 147 5.31 11.17 -4.74
C LEU A 147 4.65 11.89 -5.92
N GLN A 148 3.72 12.81 -5.65
CA GLN A 148 3.06 13.59 -6.71
C GLN A 148 4.07 14.46 -7.48
N GLY A 149 4.98 15.12 -6.76
CA GLY A 149 6.08 15.89 -7.35
C GLY A 149 6.97 15.02 -8.25
N CYS A 150 7.44 13.86 -7.77
CA CYS A 150 8.25 12.94 -8.56
C CYS A 150 7.51 12.47 -9.83
N VAL A 151 6.22 12.20 -9.73
CA VAL A 151 5.39 11.84 -10.89
C VAL A 151 5.39 12.95 -11.95
N GLN A 152 5.26 14.20 -11.55
CA GLN A 152 5.26 15.36 -12.45
C GLN A 152 6.63 15.56 -13.09
N VAL A 153 7.70 15.51 -12.30
CA VAL A 153 9.08 15.63 -12.77
C VAL A 153 9.39 14.62 -13.88
N PHE A 154 9.02 13.35 -13.69
CA PHE A 154 9.24 12.32 -14.70
C PHE A 154 8.23 12.32 -15.87
N ALA A 155 7.11 13.04 -15.75
CA ALA A 155 6.18 13.27 -16.85
C ALA A 155 6.64 14.42 -17.76
N ASN A 156 7.33 15.41 -17.19
CA ASN A 156 7.87 16.56 -17.92
C ASN A 156 9.21 16.28 -18.61
N LYS A 157 9.79 15.10 -18.39
CA LYS A 157 10.98 14.61 -19.10
C LYS A 157 10.62 14.38 -20.58
N LYS A 158 10.87 15.39 -21.42
CA LYS A 158 10.86 15.27 -22.89
C LYS A 158 12.13 14.60 -23.39
#